data_AF-A0A969HY93-F1
#
_entry.id   AF-A0A969HY93-F1
#
_cell.length_a   1.000
_cell.length_b   1.000
_cell.length_c   1.000
_cell.angle_alpha   90.00
_cell.angle_beta   90.00
_cell.angle_gamma   90.00
#
_symmetry.space_group_name_H-M   'P 1'
#
loop_
_entity.id
_entity.type
_entity.pdbx_description
1 polymer ?
#
loop_
_entity_poly.entity_id
_entity_poly.type
_entity_poly.pdbx_seq_one_letter_code
_entity_poly.pdbx_strand_id
1 'polypeptide(L)' 'MSESDFIKYYGWSAIELRAGGRSIFFDPFYRPYCGARWFGVEDFARADVVCVTHGHEEHFLDVPEVVRRGRGEVSAFEA' A
#
# COMPACT_ATOMS: atom_id res chain seq x y z
N MET A 1 13.69 -11.19 -17.07
CA MET A 1 14.33 -11.03 -15.74
C MET A 1 13.20 -11.01 -14.73
N SER A 2 13.12 -11.98 -13.81
CA SER A 2 12.16 -11.86 -12.71
C SER A 2 12.55 -10.63 -11.90
N GLU A 3 11.61 -9.72 -11.67
CA GLU A 3 11.86 -8.60 -10.75
C GLU A 3 12.25 -9.16 -9.39
N SER A 4 13.32 -8.61 -8.79
CA SER A 4 13.85 -9.10 -7.52
C SER A 4 12.82 -8.96 -6.40
N ASP A 5 12.76 -9.94 -5.50
CA ASP A 5 11.97 -9.83 -4.29
C ASP A 5 12.58 -8.76 -3.36
N PHE A 6 11.72 -7.96 -2.72
CA PHE A 6 12.18 -6.88 -1.83
C PHE A 6 11.10 -6.48 -0.82
N ILE A 7 11.54 -5.74 0.21
CA ILE A 7 10.66 -4.99 1.11
C ILE A 7 10.98 -3.51 0.95
N LYS A 8 9.96 -2.69 0.72
CA LYS A 8 10.10 -1.23 0.62
C LYS A 8 9.20 -0.55 1.65
N TYR A 9 9.79 0.37 2.39
CA TYR A 9 9.09 1.19 3.38
C TYR A 9 8.67 2.53 2.76
N TYR A 10 7.40 2.86 2.95
CA TYR A 10 6.75 4.05 2.40
C TYR A 10 6.39 5.09 3.48
N GLY A 11 6.88 4.93 4.70
CA GLY A 11 6.52 5.81 5.81
C GLY A 11 5.27 5.34 6.54
N TRP A 12 5.12 5.77 7.79
CA TRP A 12 4.05 5.34 8.69
C TRP A 12 3.98 3.81 8.81
N SER A 13 2.84 3.21 8.49
CA SER A 13 2.67 1.75 8.40
C SER A 13 2.69 1.23 6.95
N ALA A 14 2.95 2.11 5.97
CA ALA A 14 2.92 1.75 4.56
C ALA A 14 4.17 0.94 4.18
N ILE A 15 3.96 -0.31 3.77
CA ILE A 15 5.03 -1.24 3.37
C ILE A 15 4.61 -1.96 2.09
N GLU A 16 5.54 -2.15 1.17
CA GLU A 16 5.39 -3.11 0.08
C GLU A 16 6.26 -4.33 0.34
N LEU A 17 5.65 -5.50 0.26
CA LEU A 17 6.34 -6.76 0.04
C LEU A 17 6.21 -7.11 -1.44
N ARG A 18 7.34 -7.12 -2.15
CA ARG A 18 7.41 -7.69 -3.49
C ARG A 18 7.96 -9.10 -3.41
N ALA A 19 7.14 -10.07 -3.78
CA ALA A 19 7.50 -11.48 -3.72
C ALA A 19 6.85 -12.24 -4.86
N GLY A 20 7.60 -13.10 -5.56
CA GLY A 20 7.04 -13.95 -6.61
C GLY A 20 6.41 -13.16 -7.76
N GLY A 21 6.96 -11.98 -8.06
CA GLY A 21 6.46 -11.10 -9.11
C GLY A 21 5.21 -10.29 -8.77
N ARG A 22 4.67 -10.41 -7.55
CA ARG A 22 3.51 -9.66 -7.06
C ARG A 22 3.90 -8.59 -6.05
N SER A 23 3.18 -7.48 -6.06
CA SER A 23 3.30 -6.39 -5.09
C SER A 23 2.13 -6.42 -4.10
N ILE A 24 2.44 -6.74 -2.84
CA ILE A 24 1.50 -6.72 -1.72
C ILE A 24 1.77 -5.46 -0.90
N PHE A 25 0.80 -4.56 -0.83
CA PHE A 25 0.91 -3.34 -0.04
C PHE A 25 0.17 -3.48 1.28
N PHE A 26 0.78 -3.04 2.37
CA PHE A 26 0.16 -2.88 3.67
C PHE A 26 -0.09 -1.39 3.91
N ASP A 27 -1.28 -1.06 4.41
CA ASP A 27 -1.70 0.28 4.88
C ASP A 27 -1.21 1.43 4.00
N PRO A 28 -1.59 1.48 2.70
CA PRO A 28 -1.06 2.48 1.79
C PRO A 28 -1.52 3.88 2.19
N PHE A 29 -0.56 4.73 2.56
CA PHE A 29 -0.79 6.10 3.00
C PHE A 29 0.10 7.10 2.25
N TYR A 30 -0.52 8.10 1.63
CA TYR A 30 0.20 9.10 0.83
C TYR A 30 -0.28 10.54 1.05
N ARG A 31 -1.21 10.74 2.00
CA ARG A 31 -1.71 12.09 2.31
C ARG A 31 -0.67 12.87 3.11
N PRO A 32 -0.65 14.21 2.97
CA PRO A 32 0.06 15.06 3.91
C PRO A 32 -0.46 14.81 5.33
N TYR A 33 0.43 14.49 6.26
CA TYR A 33 0.09 14.26 7.67
C TYR A 33 1.19 14.76 8.57
N CYS A 34 0.83 15.44 9.65
CA CYS A 34 1.78 16.06 10.58
C CYS A 34 2.88 16.91 9.90
N GLY A 35 2.54 17.56 8.78
CA GLY A 35 3.48 18.40 8.01
C GLY A 35 4.43 17.65 7.06
N ALA A 36 4.30 16.33 6.92
CA ALA A 36 5.12 15.53 6.02
C ALA A 36 4.29 14.87 4.91
N ARG A 37 4.89 14.74 3.72
CA ARG A 37 4.38 13.91 2.62
C ARG A 37 5.57 13.22 1.97
N TRP A 38 5.58 11.88 2.03
CA TRP A 38 6.70 11.09 1.58
C TRP A 38 6.51 10.51 0.17
N PHE A 39 5.26 10.22 -0.20
CA PHE A 39 4.91 9.52 -1.45
C PHE A 39 3.61 10.07 -2.07
N GLY A 40 3.24 9.53 -3.23
CA GLY A 40 1.99 9.80 -3.92
C GLY A 40 1.23 8.53 -4.27
N VAL A 41 -0.02 8.68 -4.68
CA VAL A 41 -0.88 7.55 -5.07
C VAL A 41 -0.26 6.67 -6.17
N GLU A 42 0.54 7.24 -7.07
CA GLU A 42 1.21 6.49 -8.16
C GLU A 42 2.24 5.48 -7.64
N ASP A 43 2.82 5.70 -6.46
CA ASP A 43 3.76 4.77 -5.84
C ASP A 43 3.14 3.41 -5.53
N PHE A 44 1.80 3.37 -5.42
CA PHE A 44 0.97 2.23 -5.07
C PHE A 44 0.20 1.66 -6.28
N ALA A 45 0.33 2.25 -7.48
CA ALA A 45 -0.45 1.89 -8.66
C ALA A 45 -0.17 0.46 -9.20
N ARG A 46 0.86 -0.23 -8.71
CA ARG A 46 1.15 -1.64 -9.05
C ARG A 46 0.60 -2.64 -8.05
N ALA A 47 -0.24 -2.23 -7.10
CA ALA A 47 -0.79 -3.12 -6.09
C ALA A 47 -1.54 -4.30 -6.73
N ASP A 48 -1.10 -5.52 -6.40
CA ASP A 48 -1.81 -6.77 -6.70
C ASP A 48 -2.66 -7.21 -5.51
N VAL A 49 -2.26 -6.86 -4.29
CA VAL A 49 -3.03 -7.05 -3.07
C VAL A 49 -2.83 -5.82 -2.19
N VAL A 50 -3.92 -5.33 -1.59
CA VAL A 50 -3.85 -4.33 -0.52
C VAL A 50 -4.34 -4.96 0.78
N CYS A 51 -3.42 -5.07 1.73
CA CYS A 51 -3.64 -5.51 3.10
C CYS A 51 -3.89 -4.29 3.98
N VAL A 52 -5.00 -4.29 4.72
CA VAL A 52 -5.31 -3.25 5.70
C VAL A 52 -5.27 -3.86 7.08
N THR A 53 -4.55 -3.25 8.03
CA THR A 53 -4.38 -3.78 9.39
C THR A 53 -5.52 -3.42 10.34
N HIS A 54 -6.13 -2.25 10.19
CA HIS A 54 -7.29 -1.79 10.95
C HIS A 54 -7.94 -0.54 10.32
N GLY A 55 -9.10 -0.11 10.85
CA GLY A 55 -9.96 0.91 10.26
C GLY A 55 -9.64 2.38 10.58
N HIS A 56 -8.46 2.70 11.12
CA HIS A 56 -8.07 4.11 11.29
C HIS A 56 -7.78 4.77 9.93
N GLU A 57 -7.97 6.09 9.87
CA GLU A 57 -7.99 6.86 8.62
C GLU A 57 -6.69 6.73 7.82
N GLU A 58 -5.55 6.73 8.50
CA GLU A 58 -4.22 6.67 7.92
C GLU A 58 -3.80 5.28 7.46
N HIS A 59 -4.67 4.28 7.63
CA HIS A 59 -4.48 2.91 7.13
C HIS A 59 -5.48 2.55 6.03
N PHE A 60 -6.72 3.03 6.14
CA PHE A 60 -7.83 2.56 5.32
C PHE A 60 -8.33 3.55 4.28
N LEU A 61 -8.30 4.86 4.56
CA LEU A 61 -9.08 5.86 3.80
C LEU A 61 -8.74 5.89 2.29
N ASP A 62 -7.48 5.61 1.95
CA ASP A 62 -6.98 5.68 0.57
C ASP A 62 -7.03 4.35 -0.19
N VAL A 63 -7.37 3.25 0.50
CA VAL A 63 -7.40 1.89 -0.07
C VAL A 63 -8.30 1.80 -1.31
N PRO A 64 -9.53 2.37 -1.34
CA PRO A 64 -10.38 2.30 -2.54
C PRO A 64 -9.73 2.90 -3.78
N GLU A 65 -9.00 4.02 -3.63
CA GLU A 65 -8.33 4.70 -4.74
C GLU A 65 -7.10 3.92 -5.22
N VAL A 66 -6.33 3.35 -4.29
CA VAL A 66 -5.19 2.48 -4.62
C VAL A 66 -5.64 1.25 -5.39
N VAL A 67 -6.72 0.61 -4.95
CA VAL A 67 -7.30 -0.58 -5.60
C VAL A 67 -7.81 -0.26 -6.99
N ARG A 68 -8.50 0.88 -7.16
CA ARG A 68 -9.01 1.35 -8.45
C ARG A 68 -7.90 1.56 -9.48
N ARG A 69 -6.69 1.94 -9.05
CA ARG A 69 -5.52 2.15 -9.91
C ARG A 69 -4.69 0.89 -10.12
N GLY A 70 -4.65 0.05 -9.09
CA GLY A 70 -3.95 -1.21 -9.10
C GLY A 70 -4.63 -2.26 -9.97
N ARG A 71 -4.12 -3.48 -9.84
CA ARG A 71 -4.64 -4.68 -10.50
C ARG A 71 -5.30 -5.64 -9.51
N GLY A 72 -5.44 -5.18 -8.26
CA GLY A 72 -5.50 -6.06 -7.10
C GLY A 72 -6.83 -6.10 -6.37
N GLU A 73 -6.94 -7.08 -5.51
CA GLU A 73 -8.04 -7.29 -4.58
C GLU A 73 -7.68 -6.72 -3.20
N VAL A 74 -8.70 -6.43 -2.38
CA VAL A 74 -8.51 -5.96 -0.99
C VAL A 74 -8.62 -7.15 -0.04
N SER A 75 -7.61 -7.31 0.82
CA SER A 75 -7.64 -8.22 1.95
C SER A 75 -7.59 -7.40 3.24
N ALA A 76 -8.75 -7.17 3.86
CA ALA A 76 -8.81 -6.48 5.14
C ALA A 76 -8.62 -7.46 6.29
N PHE A 77 -7.75 -7.12 7.23
CA PHE A 77 -7.57 -7.82 8.49
C PHE A 77 -8.04 -6.86 9.58
N GLU A 78 -8.95 -7.29 10.44
CA GLU A 78 -9.25 -6.57 11.69
C GLU A 78 -8.51 -7.29 12.82
N ALA A 79 -7.68 -6.54 13.55
CA ALA A 79 -7.10 -6.98 14.82
C ALA A 79 -7.97 -6.53 16.00
#